data_AF-A0A377B3T4-F1
#
_entry.id   AF-A0A377B3T4-F1
#
_cell.length_a   1.000
_cell.length_b   1.000
_cell.length_c   1.000
_cell.angle_alpha   90.00
_cell.angle_beta   90.00
_cell.angle_gamma   90.00
#
_symmetry.space_group_name_H-M   'P 1'
#
loop_
_entity.id
_entity.type
_entity.pdbx_description
1 polymer ?
#
loop_
_entity_poly.entity_id
_entity_poly.type
_entity_poly.pdbx_seq_one_letter_code
_entity_poly.pdbx_strand_id
1 'polypeptide(L)' 'MKLPVREFDAVVIGAGGAGMRAALQISQSGQTCALLSKVFPTRSHNRFCARRHYRCAG' A
#
# COMPACT_ATOMS: atom_id res chain seq x y z
N MET A 1 -11.65 -3.39 -24.25
CA MET A 1 -11.98 -3.03 -22.84
C MET A 1 -11.79 -1.52 -22.67
N LYS A 2 -12.74 -0.79 -22.06
CA LYS A 2 -12.76 0.69 -22.02
C LYS A 2 -12.20 1.29 -20.72
N LEU A 3 -11.77 0.45 -19.77
CA LEU A 3 -11.27 0.87 -18.46
C LEU A 3 -9.75 0.68 -18.38
N PRO A 4 -9.01 1.64 -17.80
CA PRO A 4 -7.57 1.51 -17.59
C PRO A 4 -7.28 0.41 -16.57
N VAL A 5 -6.40 -0.53 -16.91
CA VAL A 5 -5.98 -1.63 -16.04
C VAL A 5 -4.53 -1.38 -15.61
N ARG A 6 -4.25 -1.60 -14.32
CA ARG A 6 -2.89 -1.61 -13.77
C ARG A 6 -2.67 -2.95 -13.08
N GLU A 7 -1.60 -3.63 -13.45
CA GLU A 7 -1.23 -4.94 -12.92
C GLU A 7 -0.13 -4.78 -11.86
N PHE A 8 -0.25 -5.55 -10.78
CA PHE A 8 0.68 -5.62 -9.66
C PHE A 8 0.68 -7.06 -9.15
N ASP A 9 1.80 -7.51 -8.57
CA ASP A 9 1.90 -8.84 -7.98
C ASP A 9 0.99 -8.98 -6.75
N ALA A 10 0.82 -7.89 -6.00
CA ALA A 10 -0.12 -7.81 -4.90
C ALA A 10 -0.82 -6.44 -4.83
N VAL A 11 -2.10 -6.47 -4.43
CA VAL A 11 -2.90 -5.27 -4.16
C VAL A 11 -3.41 -5.33 -2.74
N VAL A 12 -2.89 -4.45 -1.88
CA VAL A 12 -3.30 -4.32 -0.48
C VAL A 12 -4.33 -3.20 -0.35
N ILE A 13 -5.53 -3.54 0.11
CA ILE A 13 -6.62 -2.58 0.30
C ILE A 13 -6.72 -2.23 1.79
N GLY A 14 -6.37 -1.00 2.13
CA GLY A 14 -6.38 -0.45 3.48
C GLY A 14 -4.99 -0.15 4.00
N ALA A 15 -4.67 1.13 4.21
CA ALA A 15 -3.37 1.57 4.70
C ALA A 15 -3.35 1.82 6.22
N GLY A 16 -3.90 0.89 6.99
CA GLY A 16 -3.68 0.85 8.45
C GLY A 16 -2.31 0.26 8.79
N GLY A 17 -1.97 0.14 10.08
CA GLY A 17 -0.69 -0.43 10.52
C GLY A 17 -0.39 -1.84 9.96
N ALA A 18 -1.42 -2.70 9.90
CA ALA A 18 -1.31 -4.04 9.31
C ALA A 18 -1.06 -3.99 7.79
N GLY A 19 -1.83 -3.18 7.06
CA GLY A 19 -1.70 -3.06 5.61
C GLY A 19 -0.36 -2.44 5.18
N MET A 20 0.12 -1.44 5.91
CA MET A 20 1.44 -0.87 5.66
C MET A 20 2.58 -1.86 5.97
N ARG A 21 2.44 -2.69 7.02
CA ARG A 21 3.41 -3.75 7.33
C ARG A 21 3.44 -4.84 6.25
N ALA A 22 2.27 -5.26 5.77
CA ALA A 22 2.15 -6.24 4.69
C ALA A 22 2.76 -5.70 3.38
N ALA A 23 2.37 -4.49 2.97
CA ALA A 23 2.91 -3.85 1.78
C ALA A 23 4.43 -3.67 1.84
N LEU A 24 4.97 -3.29 3.02
CA LEU A 24 6.41 -3.18 3.21
C LEU A 24 7.13 -4.51 3.01
N GLN A 25 6.61 -5.61 3.57
CA GLN A 25 7.20 -6.94 3.39
C GLN A 25 7.14 -7.41 1.94
N ILE A 26 6.02 -7.17 1.25
CA ILE A 26 5.88 -7.52 -0.18
C ILE A 26 6.90 -6.74 -1.01
N SER A 27 7.04 -5.42 -0.78
CA SER A 27 8.05 -4.62 -1.47
C SER A 27 9.49 -5.05 -1.12
N GLN A 28 9.76 -5.47 0.12
CA GLN A 28 11.07 -6.00 0.51
C GLN A 28 11.39 -7.35 -0.14
N SER A 29 10.37 -8.14 -0.49
CA SER A 29 10.53 -9.38 -1.25
C SER A 29 10.80 -9.17 -2.75
N GLY A 30 10.88 -7.91 -3.20
CA GLY A 30 11.13 -7.55 -4.60
C GLY A 30 9.89 -7.60 -5.50
N GLN A 31 8.69 -7.78 -4.91
CA GLN A 31 7.43 -7.83 -5.63
C GLN A 31 6.78 -6.45 -5.72
N THR A 32 6.03 -6.23 -6.80
CA THR A 32 5.26 -5.01 -7.00
C THR A 32 3.98 -5.03 -6.15
N CYS A 33 3.81 -4.01 -5.30
CA CYS A 33 2.66 -3.92 -4.40
C CYS A 33 1.94 -2.58 -4.56
N ALA A 34 0.65 -2.62 -4.86
CA ALA A 34 -0.21 -1.44 -4.77
C ALA A 34 -0.86 -1.35 -3.39
N LEU A 35 -0.67 -0.24 -2.68
CA LEU A 35 -1.36 0.04 -1.42
C LEU A 35 -2.46 1.09 -1.65
N LEU A 36 -3.71 0.68 -1.52
CA LEU A 36 -4.87 1.54 -1.71
C LEU A 36 -5.44 1.97 -0.36
N SER A 37 -5.85 3.23 -0.25
CA SER A 37 -6.53 3.73 0.94
C SER A 37 -7.54 4.80 0.57
N LYS A 38 -8.74 4.72 1.17
CA LYS A 38 -9.82 5.70 0.99
C LYS A 38 -9.45 7.07 1.58
N VAL A 39 -8.68 7.07 2.66
CA VAL A 39 -8.24 8.28 3.36
C VAL A 39 -6.72 8.29 3.42
N PHE A 40 -6.13 9.48 3.55
CA PHE A 40 -4.69 9.57 3.70
C PHE A 40 -4.23 8.75 4.92
N PRO A 41 -3.19 7.90 4.82
CA PRO A 41 -3.08 6.80 5.78
C PRO A 41 -2.69 7.22 7.21
N THR A 42 -2.20 8.45 7.37
CA THR A 42 -1.98 9.07 8.69
C THR A 42 -3.29 9.43 9.41
N ARG A 43 -4.43 9.44 8.70
CA ARG A 43 -5.78 9.64 9.23
C ARG A 43 -6.60 8.35 9.30
N SER A 44 -5.96 7.19 9.21
CA SER A 44 -6.67 5.94 9.45
C SER A 44 -7.01 5.79 10.94
N HIS A 45 -8.12 5.10 11.24
CA HIS A 45 -8.56 4.85 12.61
C HIS A 45 -7.50 4.14 13.46
N ASN A 46 -6.58 3.42 12.82
CA ASN A 46 -5.41 2.85 13.46
C ASN A 46 -4.24 3.83 13.31
N ARG A 47 -3.95 4.64 14.35
CA ARG A 47 -2.93 5.71 14.36
C ARG A 47 -1.48 5.26 14.11
N PHE A 48 -1.21 3.98 13.88
CA PHE A 48 0.12 3.46 13.60
C PHE A 48 0.57 3.84 12.18
N CYS A 49 1.10 5.05 12.05
CA CYS A 49 1.73 5.58 10.85
C CYS A 49 3.20 5.12 10.79
N ALA A 50 3.55 4.21 9.89
CA ALA A 50 4.94 4.02 9.48
C ALA A 50 5.38 5.26 8.69
N ARG A 51 5.92 6.26 9.39
CA ARG A 51 6.26 7.60 8.87
C ARG A 51 7.41 7.63 7.84
N ARG A 52 7.75 6.51 7.19
CA ARG A 52 9.02 6.40 6.42
C ARG A 52 9.00 5.84 5.00
N HIS A 53 7.96 5.23 4.46
CA HIS A 53 8.05 4.68 3.10
C HIS A 53 6.77 4.86 2.28
N TYR A 54 6.52 6.08 1.79
CA TYR A 54 5.55 6.36 0.73
C TYR A 54 6.21 6.46 -0.65
N ARG A 55 7.17 5.57 -0.93
CA ARG A 55 7.79 5.47 -2.25
C ARG A 55 8.03 4.00 -2.58
N CYS A 56 6.95 3.27 -2.76
CA CYS A 56 6.94 1.96 -3.42
C CYS A 56 6.05 2.10 -4.66
N ALA A 57 6.50 2.96 -5.57
CA ALA A 57 6.02 3.11 -6.94
C ALA A 57 7.08 3.96 -7.65
N GLY A 58 8.23 3.34 -7.90
CA GLY A 58 9.33 3.84 -8.69
C GLY A 58 9.89 2.66 -9.46
#